data_AF-A0A809QGL3-F1
#
_entry.id   AF-A0A809QGL3-F1
#
_cell.length_a   1.000
_cell.length_b   1.000
_cell.length_c   1.000
_cell.angle_alpha   90.00
_cell.angle_beta   90.00
_cell.angle_gamma   90.00
#
_symmetry.space_group_name_H-M   'P 1'
#
loop_
_entity.id
_entity.type
_entity.pdbx_description
1 polymer ?
#
loop_
_entity_poly.entity_id
_entity_poly.type
_entity_poly.pdbx_seq_one_letter_code
_entity_poly.pdbx_strand_id
1 'polypeptide(L)'
;MPALSLISLISIVLMLLTGNAQARQQGWEQVLSASADYSAATQKALDDDYLVSSYEYWDLDQVAGELTFSDGGVVKLSARIEFVGSYSDRSKTWLWSWGNSTITPALYKRMDVLRSLGAKHQFNKLTQRSWPAQLSDGWEMATVANYLLKTKGIYRVPFETGFVFLLITDIRKVQPD
;
A
#
# COMPACT_ATOMS: atom_id res chain seq x y z
N MET A 1 20.86 48.78 -13.70
CA MET A 1 20.29 47.42 -13.63
C MET A 1 18.78 47.59 -13.41
N PRO A 2 17.90 47.18 -14.34
CA PRO A 2 16.48 47.37 -14.13
C PRO A 2 16.01 46.37 -13.07
N ALA A 3 15.26 46.85 -12.08
CA ALA A 3 14.59 46.00 -11.11
C ALA A 3 13.60 45.12 -11.88
N LEU A 4 13.73 43.79 -11.78
CA LEU A 4 12.71 42.86 -12.24
C LEU A 4 11.37 43.28 -11.63
N SER A 5 10.35 43.52 -12.47
CA SER A 5 9.03 43.88 -11.98
C SER A 5 8.47 42.73 -11.12
N LEU A 6 7.78 43.06 -10.03
CA LEU A 6 7.20 42.08 -9.10
C LEU A 6 6.32 41.04 -9.81
N ILE A 7 5.64 41.44 -10.89
CA ILE A 7 4.79 40.58 -11.71
C ILE A 7 5.64 39.53 -12.44
N SER A 8 6.74 39.92 -13.07
CA SER A 8 7.65 39.00 -13.76
C SER A 8 8.27 37.98 -12.80
N LEU A 9 8.60 38.39 -11.57
CA LEU A 9 9.13 37.49 -10.54
C LEU A 9 8.09 36.46 -10.08
N ILE A 10 6.83 36.88 -9.87
CA ILE A 10 5.73 35.97 -9.50
C ILE A 10 5.48 34.95 -10.60
N SER A 11 5.48 35.35 -11.88
CA SER A 11 5.29 34.43 -13.00
C SER A 11 6.40 33.38 -13.11
N ILE A 12 7.67 33.78 -12.93
CA ILE A 12 8.81 32.84 -12.93
C ILE A 12 8.70 31.85 -11.77
N VAL A 13 8.37 32.32 -10.57
CA VAL A 13 8.17 31.46 -9.40
C VAL A 13 7.01 30.48 -9.65
N LEU A 14 5.89 30.95 -10.20
CA LEU A 14 4.78 30.06 -10.57
C LEU A 14 5.21 28.99 -11.57
N MET A 15 5.93 29.35 -12.64
CA MET A 15 6.40 28.39 -13.66
C MET A 15 7.36 27.35 -13.07
N LEU A 16 8.24 27.75 -12.16
CA LEU A 16 9.14 26.82 -11.46
C LEU A 16 8.36 25.89 -10.51
N LEU A 17 7.38 26.43 -9.78
CA LEU A 17 6.52 25.64 -8.88
C LEU A 17 5.65 24.64 -9.64
N THR A 18 5.05 25.05 -10.77
CA THR A 18 4.24 24.17 -11.61
C THR A 18 5.09 23.11 -12.30
N GLY A 19 6.26 23.47 -12.84
CA GLY A 19 7.22 22.51 -13.41
C GLY A 19 7.64 21.44 -12.41
N ASN A 20 7.95 21.83 -11.17
CA ASN A 20 8.29 20.89 -10.10
C ASN A 20 7.10 20.02 -9.67
N ALA A 21 5.88 20.53 -9.68
CA ALA A 21 4.68 19.74 -9.40
C ALA A 21 4.40 18.73 -10.51
N GLN A 22 4.55 19.12 -11.78
CA GLN A 22 4.35 18.26 -12.93
C GLN A 22 5.40 17.13 -12.97
N ALA A 23 6.66 17.43 -12.71
CA ALA A 23 7.72 16.42 -12.65
C ALA A 23 7.47 15.40 -11.52
N ARG A 24 7.00 15.84 -10.34
CA ARG A 24 6.62 14.94 -9.24
C ARG A 24 5.43 14.06 -9.62
N GLN A 25 4.41 14.63 -10.26
CA GLN A 25 3.24 13.88 -10.73
C GLN A 25 3.66 12.81 -11.75
N GLN A 26 4.50 13.16 -12.72
CA GLN A 26 5.02 12.21 -13.70
C GLN A 26 5.84 11.09 -13.05
N GLY A 27 6.70 11.43 -12.08
CA GLY A 27 7.46 10.43 -11.33
C GLY A 27 6.57 9.48 -10.54
N TRP A 28 5.47 9.99 -9.95
CA TRP A 28 4.48 9.16 -9.25
C TRP A 28 3.76 8.20 -10.20
N GLU A 29 3.31 8.68 -11.36
CA GLU A 29 2.65 7.86 -12.39
C GLU A 29 3.58 6.76 -12.93
N GLN A 30 4.88 7.04 -13.09
CA GLN A 30 5.87 6.04 -13.47
C GLN A 30 6.01 4.94 -12.40
N VAL A 31 6.01 5.29 -11.11
CA VAL A 31 6.05 4.31 -10.02
C VAL A 31 4.80 3.44 -10.03
N LEU A 32 3.61 4.03 -10.20
CA LEU A 32 2.36 3.29 -10.31
C LEU A 32 2.37 2.33 -11.50
N SER A 33 2.73 2.83 -12.68
CA SER A 33 2.82 2.02 -13.90
C SER A 33 3.81 0.87 -13.74
N ALA A 34 5.01 1.10 -13.22
CA ALA A 34 6.00 0.05 -12.98
C ALA A 34 5.54 -1.00 -11.94
N SER A 35 4.68 -0.60 -11.01
CA SER A 35 4.18 -1.49 -9.96
C SER A 35 3.00 -2.37 -10.39
N ALA A 36 2.26 -1.95 -11.42
CA ALA A 36 1.03 -2.59 -11.86
C ALA A 36 1.28 -4.01 -12.40
N ASP A 37 2.24 -4.17 -13.32
CA ASP A 37 2.53 -5.45 -13.96
C ASP A 37 2.97 -6.51 -12.94
N TYR A 38 3.86 -6.12 -12.02
CA TYR A 38 4.31 -7.01 -10.96
C TYR A 38 3.15 -7.44 -10.07
N SER A 39 2.30 -6.49 -9.66
CA SER A 39 1.18 -6.79 -8.76
C SER A 39 0.13 -7.65 -9.43
N ALA A 40 -0.19 -7.41 -10.70
CA ALA A 40 -1.08 -8.26 -11.48
C ALA A 40 -0.54 -9.70 -11.59
N ALA A 41 0.75 -9.85 -11.90
CA ALA A 41 1.38 -11.18 -11.97
C ALA A 41 1.34 -11.92 -10.62
N THR A 42 1.65 -11.23 -9.52
CA THR A 42 1.62 -11.83 -8.18
C THR A 42 0.19 -12.17 -7.73
N GLN A 43 -0.79 -11.32 -8.02
CA GLN A 43 -2.18 -11.59 -7.69
C GLN A 43 -2.71 -12.81 -8.45
N LYS A 44 -2.40 -12.90 -9.75
CA LYS A 44 -2.72 -14.08 -10.56
C LYS A 44 -2.09 -15.35 -9.99
N ALA A 45 -0.82 -15.30 -9.59
CA ALA A 45 -0.15 -16.46 -9.00
C ALA A 45 -0.80 -16.91 -7.68
N LEU A 46 -1.23 -15.97 -6.82
CA LEU A 46 -1.96 -16.31 -5.60
C LEU A 46 -3.28 -17.03 -5.91
N ASP A 47 -4.03 -16.54 -6.89
CA ASP A 47 -5.31 -17.14 -7.25
C ASP A 47 -5.12 -18.50 -7.95
N ASP A 48 -4.17 -18.62 -8.89
CA ASP A 48 -3.91 -19.87 -9.62
C ASP A 48 -3.39 -21.00 -8.70
N ASP A 49 -2.42 -20.68 -7.82
CA ASP A 49 -1.72 -21.72 -7.03
C ASP A 49 -2.42 -22.05 -5.70
N TYR A 50 -3.09 -21.05 -5.12
CA TYR A 50 -3.64 -21.11 -3.77
C TYR A 50 -5.15 -20.84 -3.70
N LEU A 51 -5.79 -20.28 -4.73
CA LEU A 51 -7.23 -19.96 -4.71
C LEU A 51 -7.62 -19.05 -3.54
N VAL A 52 -6.78 -18.05 -3.21
CA VAL A 52 -6.97 -17.20 -2.01
C VAL A 52 -8.31 -16.45 -1.97
N SER A 53 -8.94 -16.24 -3.13
CA SER A 53 -10.26 -15.61 -3.26
C SER A 53 -11.45 -16.56 -3.05
N SER A 54 -11.22 -17.86 -2.88
CA SER A 54 -12.26 -18.90 -2.94
C SER A 54 -12.61 -19.51 -1.58
N TYR A 55 -11.88 -19.20 -0.52
CA TYR A 55 -12.15 -19.73 0.82
C TYR A 55 -13.31 -19.01 1.50
N GLU A 56 -14.08 -19.76 2.29
CA GLU A 56 -15.26 -19.25 3.01
C GLU A 56 -14.87 -18.28 4.13
N TYR A 57 -13.80 -18.60 4.85
CA TYR A 57 -13.34 -17.82 6.00
C TYR A 57 -11.86 -17.49 5.92
N TRP A 58 -11.53 -16.35 6.51
CA TRP A 58 -10.18 -15.91 6.80
C TRP A 58 -10.10 -15.48 8.27
N ASP A 59 -8.91 -15.64 8.88
CA ASP A 59 -8.62 -15.15 10.22
C ASP A 59 -7.23 -14.52 10.27
N LEU A 60 -7.14 -13.33 10.89
CA LEU A 60 -5.92 -12.54 10.97
C LEU A 60 -5.41 -12.51 12.41
N ASP A 61 -4.35 -13.26 12.67
CA ASP A 61 -3.62 -13.21 13.93
C ASP A 61 -2.46 -12.19 13.81
N GLN A 62 -2.68 -11.00 14.36
CA GLN A 62 -1.64 -9.96 14.40
C GLN A 62 -0.49 -10.31 15.35
N VAL A 63 -0.71 -11.10 16.40
CA VAL A 63 0.37 -11.50 17.31
C VAL A 63 1.31 -12.47 16.59
N ALA A 64 0.76 -13.41 15.83
CA ALA A 64 1.54 -14.36 15.03
C ALA A 64 2.03 -13.79 13.68
N GLY A 65 1.46 -12.68 13.21
CA GLY A 65 1.73 -12.14 11.88
C GLY A 65 1.26 -13.09 10.77
N GLU A 66 0.12 -13.73 10.99
CA GLU A 66 -0.40 -14.81 10.15
C GLU A 66 -1.83 -14.51 9.69
N LEU A 67 -2.10 -14.79 8.42
CA LEU A 67 -3.44 -14.82 7.84
C LEU A 67 -3.74 -16.26 7.44
N THR A 68 -4.78 -16.84 8.00
CA THR A 68 -5.22 -18.19 7.66
C THR A 68 -6.48 -18.15 6.80
N PHE A 69 -6.64 -19.16 5.96
CA PHE A 69 -7.82 -19.36 5.13
C PHE A 69 -8.37 -20.75 5.38
N SER A 70 -9.69 -20.86 5.55
CA SER A 70 -10.35 -22.10 5.91
C SER A 70 -11.64 -22.33 5.13
N ASP A 71 -11.97 -23.61 4.98
CA ASP A 71 -13.20 -24.10 4.37
C ASP A 71 -13.72 -25.28 5.19
N GLY A 72 -15.03 -25.32 5.45
CA GLY A 72 -15.66 -26.32 6.31
C GLY A 72 -15.06 -26.39 7.72
N GLY A 73 -14.59 -25.25 8.25
CA GLY A 73 -13.94 -25.15 9.57
C GLY A 73 -12.50 -25.70 9.63
N VAL A 74 -11.90 -26.08 8.51
CA VAL A 74 -10.52 -26.59 8.44
C VAL A 74 -9.61 -25.59 7.77
N VAL A 75 -8.52 -25.21 8.44
CA VAL A 75 -7.48 -24.34 7.84
C VAL A 75 -6.82 -25.05 6.66
N LYS A 76 -6.83 -24.40 5.50
CA LYS A 76 -6.26 -24.89 4.25
C LYS A 76 -5.00 -24.16 3.86
N LEU A 77 -4.91 -22.87 4.18
CA LEU A 77 -3.74 -22.05 3.92
C LEU A 77 -3.31 -21.28 5.16
N SER A 78 -2.02 -21.02 5.24
CA SER A 78 -1.43 -20.04 6.15
C SER A 78 -0.46 -19.14 5.38
N ALA A 79 -0.59 -17.84 5.61
CA ALA A 79 0.19 -16.79 4.97
C ALA A 79 0.88 -15.90 6.01
N ARG A 80 2.14 -15.54 5.75
CA ARG A 80 2.86 -14.50 6.50
C ARG A 80 2.55 -13.15 5.92
N ILE A 81 2.21 -12.18 6.77
CA ILE A 81 1.71 -10.88 6.33
C ILE A 81 2.53 -9.70 6.82
N GLU A 82 2.39 -8.58 6.11
CA GLU A 82 2.79 -7.26 6.55
C GLU A 82 1.65 -6.27 6.32
N PHE A 83 1.44 -5.36 7.25
CA PHE A 83 0.44 -4.30 7.12
C PHE A 83 0.97 -3.16 6.27
N VAL A 84 0.19 -2.76 5.26
CA VAL A 84 0.46 -1.56 4.46
C VAL A 84 -0.22 -0.36 5.11
N GLY A 85 -1.51 -0.47 5.38
CA GLY A 85 -2.31 0.61 5.94
C GLY A 85 -3.80 0.31 5.85
N SER A 86 -4.62 1.30 6.16
CA SER A 86 -6.06 1.18 6.17
C SER A 86 -6.73 2.38 5.52
N TYR A 87 -7.77 2.12 4.75
CA TYR A 87 -8.70 3.13 4.28
C TYR A 87 -9.97 3.09 5.13
N SER A 88 -10.45 4.26 5.54
CA SER A 88 -11.68 4.44 6.31
C SER A 88 -12.76 5.10 5.46
N ASP A 89 -13.87 4.41 5.26
CA ASP A 89 -15.06 4.98 4.61
C ASP A 89 -15.75 6.04 5.45
N ARG A 90 -15.61 5.97 6.77
CA ARG A 90 -16.19 6.95 7.71
C ARG A 90 -15.49 8.30 7.62
N SER A 91 -14.16 8.29 7.66
CA SER A 91 -13.35 9.52 7.67
C SER A 91 -12.84 9.94 6.28
N LYS A 92 -12.98 9.07 5.27
CA LYS A 92 -12.41 9.25 3.93
C LYS A 92 -10.91 9.55 3.98
N THR A 93 -10.20 8.75 4.76
CA THR A 93 -8.75 8.88 4.93
C THR A 93 -8.03 7.56 4.70
N TRP A 94 -6.80 7.68 4.24
CA TRP A 94 -5.78 6.64 4.35
C TRP A 94 -5.01 6.84 5.64
N LEU A 95 -4.65 5.76 6.32
CA LEU A 95 -3.72 5.72 7.45
C LEU A 95 -2.68 4.65 7.18
N TRP A 96 -1.40 5.03 7.16
CA TRP A 96 -0.32 4.07 7.04
C TRP A 96 -0.18 3.20 8.28
N SER A 97 0.26 1.95 8.10
CA SER A 97 0.50 1.01 9.20
C SER A 97 1.53 1.51 10.21
N TRP A 98 2.62 2.13 9.75
CA TRP A 98 3.61 2.79 10.61
C TRP A 98 3.06 4.00 11.38
N GLY A 99 1.92 4.53 10.94
CA GLY A 99 1.16 5.58 11.61
C GLY A 99 0.16 5.07 12.64
N ASN A 100 -0.05 3.76 12.73
CA ASN A 100 -1.02 3.14 13.61
C ASN A 100 -0.34 2.44 14.79
N SER A 101 -0.53 2.98 16.00
CA SER A 101 0.07 2.47 17.23
C SER A 101 -0.48 1.11 17.67
N THR A 102 -1.60 0.65 17.11
CA THR A 102 -2.17 -0.66 17.43
C THR A 102 -1.48 -1.80 16.67
N ILE A 103 -0.63 -1.50 15.68
CA ILE A 103 0.07 -2.52 14.89
C ILE A 103 1.48 -2.72 15.45
N THR A 104 1.87 -3.97 15.66
CA THR A 104 3.24 -4.32 16.08
C THR A 104 4.26 -3.86 15.02
N PRO A 105 5.34 -3.16 15.41
CA PRO A 105 6.34 -2.64 14.46
C PRO A 105 6.94 -3.68 13.51
N ALA A 106 7.09 -4.92 13.96
CA ALA A 106 7.59 -6.03 13.14
C ALA A 106 6.77 -6.26 11.86
N LEU A 107 5.47 -5.91 11.87
CA LEU A 107 4.55 -6.14 10.76
C LEU A 107 4.47 -4.97 9.78
N TYR A 108 5.15 -3.84 10.04
CA TYR A 108 5.17 -2.72 9.09
C TYR A 108 6.55 -2.13 8.85
N LYS A 109 7.60 -2.58 9.54
CA LYS A 109 8.93 -1.95 9.46
C LYS A 109 9.45 -1.79 8.03
N ARG A 110 9.15 -2.74 7.14
CA ARG A 110 9.55 -2.66 5.73
C ARG A 110 8.86 -1.53 4.95
N MET A 111 7.76 -0.96 5.46
CA MET A 111 7.14 0.24 4.90
C MET A 111 8.05 1.47 4.95
N ASP A 112 9.13 1.46 5.74
CA ASP A 112 10.15 2.52 5.72
C ASP A 112 10.85 2.64 4.35
N VAL A 113 10.84 1.59 3.52
CA VAL A 113 11.28 1.67 2.11
C VAL A 113 10.43 2.67 1.32
N LEU A 114 9.10 2.63 1.49
CA LEU A 114 8.17 3.55 0.82
C LEU A 114 8.34 4.97 1.35
N ARG A 115 8.49 5.13 2.67
CA ARG A 115 8.73 6.44 3.28
C ARG A 115 10.03 7.07 2.78
N SER A 116 11.09 6.27 2.64
CA SER A 116 12.37 6.72 2.11
C SER A 116 12.26 7.17 0.66
N LEU A 117 11.55 6.41 -0.18
CA LEU A 117 11.25 6.80 -1.57
C LEU A 117 10.46 8.11 -1.59
N GLY A 118 9.43 8.22 -0.76
CA GLY A 118 8.60 9.41 -0.66
C GLY A 118 9.37 10.65 -0.22
N ALA A 119 10.29 10.51 0.75
CA ALA A 119 11.14 11.61 1.18
C ALA A 119 12.09 12.06 0.07
N LYS A 120 12.71 11.11 -0.65
CA LYS A 120 13.63 11.38 -1.75
C LYS A 120 12.95 12.12 -2.91
N HIS A 121 11.73 11.75 -3.25
CA HIS A 121 11.01 12.26 -4.42
C HIS A 121 9.88 13.26 -4.09
N GLN A 122 9.73 13.61 -2.80
CA GLN A 122 8.67 14.49 -2.31
C GLN A 122 7.25 13.99 -2.63
N PHE A 123 7.06 12.67 -2.56
CA PHE A 123 5.75 12.04 -2.66
C PHE A 123 5.07 12.05 -1.30
N ASN A 124 4.24 13.07 -1.07
CA ASN A 124 3.54 13.27 0.20
C ASN A 124 2.68 12.07 0.59
N LYS A 125 2.05 11.40 -0.38
CA LYS A 125 1.23 10.18 -0.15
C LYS A 125 2.00 9.07 0.61
N LEU A 126 3.32 9.00 0.46
CA LEU A 126 4.17 7.98 1.08
C LEU A 126 4.80 8.40 2.43
N THR A 127 4.73 9.68 2.78
CA THR A 127 5.42 10.25 3.96
C THR A 127 4.47 10.85 4.99
N GLN A 128 3.27 11.25 4.57
CA GLN A 128 2.23 11.73 5.48
C GLN A 128 1.58 10.54 6.18
N ARG A 129 1.50 10.61 7.52
CA ARG A 129 0.91 9.56 8.37
C ARG A 129 -0.48 9.14 7.90
N SER A 130 -1.31 10.15 7.63
CA SER A 130 -2.67 9.99 7.17
C SER A 130 -3.03 11.18 6.27
N TRP A 131 -3.91 10.96 5.31
CA TRP A 131 -4.34 11.97 4.34
C TRP A 131 -5.73 11.63 3.76
N PRO A 132 -6.49 12.63 3.25
CA PRO A 132 -7.78 12.41 2.61
C PRO A 132 -7.65 11.54 1.36
N ALA A 133 -8.35 10.41 1.32
CA ALA A 133 -8.15 9.38 0.30
C ALA A 133 -9.49 8.75 -0.13
N GLN A 134 -9.45 8.05 -1.24
CA GLN A 134 -10.50 7.13 -1.70
C GLN A 134 -10.03 5.68 -1.57
N LEU A 135 -10.93 4.72 -1.80
CA LEU A 135 -10.55 3.30 -1.75
C LEU A 135 -9.49 2.94 -2.80
N SER A 136 -9.53 3.57 -3.97
CA SER A 136 -8.53 3.40 -5.05
C SER A 136 -7.12 3.76 -4.59
N ASP A 137 -6.97 4.81 -3.78
CA ASP A 137 -5.68 5.19 -3.20
C ASP A 137 -5.09 4.07 -2.33
N GLY A 138 -5.93 3.34 -1.58
CA GLY A 138 -5.47 2.21 -0.77
C GLY A 138 -4.91 1.07 -1.63
N TRP A 139 -5.55 0.79 -2.76
CA TRP A 139 -5.03 -0.15 -3.76
C TRP A 139 -3.74 0.33 -4.41
N GLU A 140 -3.62 1.62 -4.74
CA GLU A 140 -2.38 2.21 -5.24
C GLU A 140 -1.22 2.02 -4.24
N MET A 141 -1.44 2.33 -2.96
CA MET A 141 -0.41 2.19 -1.93
C MET A 141 0.02 0.73 -1.75
N ALA A 142 -0.94 -0.20 -1.73
CA ALA A 142 -0.65 -1.63 -1.62
C ALA A 142 0.10 -2.17 -2.84
N THR A 143 -0.27 -1.73 -4.05
CA THR A 143 0.40 -2.09 -5.32
C THR A 143 1.86 -1.63 -5.32
N VAL A 144 2.10 -0.38 -4.95
CA VAL A 144 3.46 0.17 -4.84
C VAL A 144 4.27 -0.59 -3.77
N ALA A 145 3.66 -0.89 -2.62
CA ALA A 145 4.32 -1.64 -1.56
C ALA A 145 4.69 -3.06 -2.01
N ASN A 146 3.77 -3.76 -2.66
CA ASN A 146 3.98 -5.11 -3.20
C ASN A 146 5.16 -5.15 -4.18
N TYR A 147 5.19 -4.19 -5.10
CA TYR A 147 6.27 -4.07 -6.09
C TYR A 147 7.62 -3.73 -5.45
N LEU A 148 7.69 -2.77 -4.54
CA LEU A 148 8.95 -2.33 -3.94
C LEU A 148 9.53 -3.37 -2.98
N LEU A 149 8.66 -4.10 -2.28
CA LEU A 149 9.06 -5.12 -1.32
C LEU A 149 9.15 -6.53 -1.90
N LYS A 150 8.78 -6.69 -3.17
CA LYS A 150 8.83 -7.97 -3.90
C LYS A 150 8.08 -9.09 -3.17
N THR A 151 6.86 -8.79 -2.73
CA THR A 151 5.99 -9.75 -2.01
C THR A 151 5.16 -10.59 -2.97
N LYS A 152 4.48 -11.62 -2.45
CA LYS A 152 3.71 -12.59 -3.25
C LYS A 152 2.32 -12.09 -3.65
N GLY A 153 1.91 -10.91 -3.20
CA GLY A 153 0.66 -10.29 -3.60
C GLY A 153 0.01 -9.52 -2.46
N ILE A 154 -1.24 -9.13 -2.67
CA ILE A 154 -1.99 -8.24 -1.78
C ILE A 154 -3.24 -8.97 -1.30
N TYR A 155 -3.58 -8.76 -0.04
CA TYR A 155 -4.89 -9.13 0.49
C TYR A 155 -5.50 -7.94 1.21
N ARG A 156 -6.83 -7.83 1.18
CA ARG A 156 -7.53 -6.81 1.96
C ARG A 156 -8.54 -7.44 2.89
N VAL A 157 -8.59 -6.92 4.10
CA VAL A 157 -9.51 -7.35 5.15
C VAL A 157 -10.56 -6.25 5.35
N PRO A 158 -11.86 -6.54 5.19
CA PRO A 158 -12.92 -5.59 5.53
C PRO A 158 -13.02 -5.42 7.06
N PHE A 159 -13.38 -4.22 7.49
CA PHE A 159 -13.90 -3.94 8.83
C PHE A 159 -15.15 -3.05 8.70
N GLU A 160 -15.83 -2.76 9.82
CA GLU A 160 -17.13 -2.07 9.86
C GLU A 160 -17.22 -0.85 8.93
N THR A 161 -16.16 -0.05 8.83
CA THR A 161 -16.15 1.17 8.02
C THR A 161 -14.90 1.31 7.15
N GLY A 162 -14.45 0.23 6.51
CA GLY A 162 -13.34 0.32 5.55
C GLY A 162 -12.56 -0.98 5.36
N PHE A 163 -11.30 -0.83 4.96
CA PHE A 163 -10.42 -1.95 4.63
C PHE A 163 -9.02 -1.75 5.19
N VAL A 164 -8.43 -2.84 5.67
CA VAL A 164 -6.99 -2.97 5.92
C VAL A 164 -6.36 -3.65 4.73
N PHE A 165 -5.21 -3.14 4.27
CA PHE A 165 -4.43 -3.69 3.18
C PHE A 165 -3.17 -4.37 3.73
N LEU A 166 -2.96 -5.61 3.29
CA LEU A 166 -1.89 -6.50 3.71
C LEU A 166 -1.07 -6.93 2.50
N LEU A 167 0.22 -7.13 2.70
CA LEU A 167 1.07 -7.87 1.76
C LEU A 167 1.15 -9.32 2.21
N ILE A 168 1.01 -10.26 1.28
CA ILE A 168 1.35 -11.67 1.52
C ILE A 168 2.83 -11.82 1.19
N THR A 169 3.65 -12.03 2.21
CA THR A 169 5.11 -12.19 2.08
C THR A 169 5.49 -13.65 1.83
N ASP A 170 4.73 -14.57 2.42
CA ASP A 170 4.84 -16.00 2.19
C ASP A 170 3.47 -16.65 2.35
N ILE A 171 3.26 -17.80 1.72
CA ILE A 171 2.01 -18.55 1.76
C ILE A 171 2.26 -20.03 1.50
N ARG A 172 1.59 -20.88 2.27
CA ARG A 172 1.70 -22.34 2.17
C ARG A 172 0.34 -23.01 2.33
N LYS A 173 0.17 -24.16 1.68
CA LYS A 173 -0.93 -25.09 1.97
C LYS A 173 -0.65 -25.79 3.30
N VAL A 174 -1.66 -25.87 4.15
CA VAL A 174 -1.61 -26.64 5.39
C VAL A 174 -2.04 -28.07 5.04
N GLN A 175 -1.16 -29.03 5.28
CA GLN A 175 -1.54 -30.44 5.14
C GLN A 175 -2.53 -30.79 6.26
N PRO A 176 -3.62 -31.50 5.95
CA PRO A 176 -4.41 -32.12 7.01
C PRO A 176 -3.54 -33.14 7.74
N ASP A 177 -3.61 -33.14 9.07
CA ASP A 177 -3.10 -34.24 9.90
C ASP A 177 -3.80 -35.57 9.58
#